data_AF-A0A9K3KKP5-F1
#
_entry.id   AF-A0A9K3KKP5-F1
#
_cell.length_a   1.000
_cell.length_b   1.000
_cell.length_c   1.000
_cell.angle_alpha   90.00
_cell.angle_beta   90.00
_cell.angle_gamma   90.00
#
_symmetry.space_group_name_H-M   'P 1'
#
loop_
_entity.id
_entity.type
_entity.pdbx_description
1 polymer ?
#
loop_
_entity_poly.entity_id
_entity_poly.type
_entity_poly.pdbx_seq_one_letter_code
_entity_poly.pdbx_strand_id
1 'polypeptide(L)'
;MSAEFSASSHHSVRKSCNGITALRDSYTRQVNVAQDANVELFYWSYHMPYGGAFRRAWSFQHLMYLLGVVDKPDEPEFECNDHIADVEEPNDDVWQ
;
A
#
# COMPACT_ATOMS: atom_id res chain seq x y z
N MET A 1 -8.73 22.32 2.38
CA MET A 1 -8.93 21.37 1.27
C MET A 1 -8.48 20.02 1.78
N SER A 2 -9.24 18.96 1.53
CA SER A 2 -8.88 17.60 1.94
C SER A 2 -8.56 16.72 0.74
N ALA A 3 -7.65 15.76 0.91
CA ALA A 3 -7.29 14.80 -0.13
C ALA A 3 -7.15 13.39 0.43
N GLU A 4 -7.50 12.39 -0.36
CA GLU A 4 -7.30 10.99 -0.03
C GLU A 4 -5.94 10.50 -0.55
N PHE A 5 -5.28 9.62 0.20
CA PHE A 5 -3.99 9.07 -0.20
C PHE A 5 -3.75 7.65 0.33
N SER A 6 -2.78 6.95 -0.25
CA SER A 6 -2.27 5.68 0.26
C SER A 6 -0.76 5.61 0.08
N ALA A 7 -0.09 4.62 0.69
CA ALA A 7 1.36 4.49 0.58
C ALA A 7 1.86 3.96 -0.78
N SER A 8 0.97 3.55 -1.70
CA SER A 8 1.34 3.09 -3.05
C SER A 8 0.54 3.82 -4.13
N SER A 9 1.21 4.15 -5.23
CA SER A 9 0.63 4.84 -6.39
C SER A 9 0.39 3.93 -7.60
N HIS A 10 0.76 2.64 -7.55
CA HIS A 10 0.69 1.76 -8.71
C HIS A 10 -0.47 0.77 -8.63
N HIS A 11 -1.22 0.64 -9.72
CA HIS A 11 -2.41 -0.24 -9.84
C HIS A 11 -2.07 -1.68 -10.27
N SER A 12 -0.86 -1.93 -10.78
CA SER A 12 -0.36 -3.29 -11.06
C SER A 12 0.06 -4.02 -9.79
N VAL A 13 -0.42 -5.26 -9.64
CA VAL A 13 -0.09 -6.18 -8.53
C VAL A 13 1.41 -6.45 -8.43
N ARG A 14 2.10 -6.62 -9.58
CA ARG A 14 3.54 -6.91 -9.63
C ARG A 14 4.40 -5.77 -9.07
N LYS A 15 3.88 -4.54 -9.14
CA LYS A 15 4.52 -3.31 -8.65
C LYS A 15 3.93 -2.84 -7.31
N SER A 16 2.96 -3.56 -6.74
CA SER A 16 2.29 -3.16 -5.50
C SER A 16 2.96 -3.70 -4.23
N CYS A 17 3.72 -4.80 -4.34
CA CYS A 17 4.59 -5.30 -3.27
C CYS A 17 5.88 -4.48 -3.14
N ASN A 18 5.74 -3.20 -2.82
CA ASN A 18 6.87 -2.38 -2.44
C ASN A 18 7.40 -2.86 -1.07
N GLY A 19 8.71 -2.98 -0.94
CA GLY A 19 9.35 -3.28 0.35
C GLY A 19 8.96 -2.26 1.42
N ILE A 20 8.97 -2.67 2.69
CA ILE A 20 8.50 -1.86 3.83
C ILE A 20 9.16 -0.47 3.85
N THR A 21 10.45 -0.38 3.54
CA THR A 21 11.19 0.90 3.46
C THR A 21 10.58 1.85 2.42
N ALA A 22 10.26 1.37 1.22
CA ALA A 22 9.68 2.20 0.17
C ALA A 22 8.26 2.68 0.53
N LEU A 23 7.46 1.83 1.22
CA LEU A 23 6.14 2.23 1.72
C LEU A 23 6.25 3.29 2.82
N ARG A 24 7.22 3.16 3.73
CA ARG A 24 7.51 4.17 4.76
C ARG A 24 7.89 5.50 4.12
N ASP A 25 8.83 5.48 3.18
CA ASP A 25 9.30 6.70 2.52
C ASP A 25 8.18 7.39 1.74
N SER A 26 7.34 6.61 1.03
CA SER A 26 6.16 7.11 0.33
C SER A 26 5.15 7.77 1.29
N TYR A 27 4.83 7.10 2.40
CA TYR A 27 3.93 7.64 3.43
C TYR A 27 4.48 8.95 4.02
N THR A 28 5.73 8.93 4.49
CA THR A 28 6.38 10.11 5.09
C THR A 28 6.46 11.28 4.12
N ARG A 29 6.81 11.02 2.85
CA ARG A 29 6.86 12.07 1.83
C ARG A 29 5.50 12.72 1.60
N GLN A 30 4.43 11.93 1.48
CA GLN A 30 3.09 12.45 1.24
C GLN A 30 2.57 13.27 2.43
N VAL A 31 2.80 12.78 3.66
CA VAL A 31 2.44 13.50 4.89
C VAL A 31 3.19 14.83 5.01
N ASN A 32 4.51 14.84 4.78
CA ASN A 32 5.30 16.07 4.86
C ASN A 32 4.87 17.11 3.83
N VAL A 33 4.64 16.69 2.57
CA VAL A 33 4.17 17.59 1.51
C VAL A 33 2.80 18.18 1.85
N ALA A 34 1.88 17.39 2.40
CA ALA A 34 0.58 17.89 2.80
C ALA A 34 0.65 18.82 4.01
N GLN A 35 1.53 18.53 4.97
CA GLN A 35 1.78 19.40 6.10
C GLN A 35 2.31 20.76 5.64
N ASP A 36 3.30 20.78 4.75
CA ASP A 36 3.87 22.01 4.17
C ASP A 36 2.82 22.81 3.37
N ALA A 37 1.89 22.10 2.71
CA ALA A 37 0.79 22.70 1.96
C ALA A 37 -0.44 23.08 2.84
N ASN A 38 -0.41 22.78 4.15
CA ASN A 38 -1.56 22.92 5.05
C ASN A 38 -2.84 22.24 4.52
N VAL A 39 -2.67 21.01 4.01
CA VAL A 39 -3.73 20.15 3.47
C VAL A 39 -3.98 19.00 4.45
N GLU A 40 -5.25 18.76 4.75
CA GLU A 40 -5.65 17.59 5.54
C GLU A 40 -5.69 16.36 4.63
N LEU A 41 -5.02 15.28 5.06
CA LEU A 41 -5.00 14.02 4.34
C LEU A 41 -5.85 12.96 5.05
N PHE A 42 -6.63 12.23 4.27
CA PHE A 42 -7.35 11.05 4.70
C PHE A 42 -6.70 9.80 4.11
N TYR A 43 -6.23 8.89 4.96
CA TYR A 43 -5.62 7.66 4.47
C TYR A 43 -6.70 6.71 3.94
N TRP A 44 -6.62 6.41 2.65
CA TRP A 44 -7.48 5.43 1.99
C TRP A 44 -6.77 4.08 1.87
N SER A 45 -7.28 3.00 2.46
CA SER A 45 -8.39 2.89 3.41
C SER A 45 -7.88 2.57 4.82
N TYR A 46 -8.74 2.75 5.82
CA TYR A 46 -8.43 2.32 7.20
C TYR A 46 -8.12 0.82 7.26
N HIS A 47 -8.99 0.00 6.68
CA HIS A 47 -8.90 -1.45 6.66
C HIS A 47 -9.23 -2.01 5.27
N MET A 48 -8.47 -3.00 4.80
CA MET A 48 -8.69 -3.66 3.52
C MET A 48 -8.49 -5.19 3.67
N PRO A 49 -9.56 -5.96 3.92
CA PRO A 49 -9.45 -7.38 4.25
C PRO A 49 -8.99 -8.21 3.04
N TYR A 50 -9.54 -7.94 1.85
CA TYR A 50 -9.29 -8.69 0.60
C TYR A 50 -8.33 -7.95 -0.36
N GLY A 51 -7.41 -7.14 0.17
CA GLY A 51 -6.53 -6.29 -0.63
C GLY A 51 -5.40 -7.01 -1.37
N GLY A 52 -5.22 -8.32 -1.16
CA GLY A 52 -4.12 -9.10 -1.74
C GLY A 52 -2.77 -8.40 -1.57
N ALA A 53 -2.00 -8.31 -2.66
CA ALA A 53 -0.71 -7.63 -2.67
C ALA A 53 -0.77 -6.12 -2.35
N PHE A 54 -1.90 -5.45 -2.63
CA PHE A 54 -2.07 -4.01 -2.35
C PHE A 54 -2.32 -3.73 -0.87
N ARG A 55 -2.73 -4.73 -0.08
CA ARG A 55 -3.11 -4.54 1.33
C ARG A 55 -2.03 -3.83 2.13
N ARG A 56 -0.75 -4.13 1.88
CA ARG A 56 0.39 -3.53 2.57
C ARG A 56 0.46 -2.01 2.45
N ALA A 57 0.00 -1.49 1.32
CA ALA A 57 0.03 -0.06 1.02
C ALA A 57 -1.33 0.63 1.11
N TRP A 58 -2.43 -0.12 0.93
CA TRP A 58 -3.77 0.44 0.85
C TRP A 58 -4.63 0.15 2.08
N SER A 59 -4.15 -0.65 3.03
CA SER A 59 -4.72 -0.73 4.39
C SER A 59 -3.81 0.00 5.36
N PHE A 60 -4.31 1.09 5.94
CA PHE A 60 -3.59 1.85 6.97
C PHE A 60 -3.21 0.96 8.15
N GLN A 61 -4.16 0.16 8.65
CA GLN A 61 -3.93 -0.76 9.76
C GLN A 61 -2.79 -1.75 9.45
N HIS A 62 -2.77 -2.33 8.25
CA HIS A 62 -1.70 -3.25 7.87
C HIS A 62 -0.36 -2.54 7.68
N LEU A 63 -0.34 -1.32 7.15
CA LEU A 63 0.87 -0.51 7.10
C LEU A 63 1.42 -0.26 8.52
N MET A 64 0.56 0.07 9.49
CA MET A 64 0.97 0.28 10.88
C MET A 64 1.52 -0.99 11.53
N TYR A 65 1.00 -2.18 11.19
CA TYR A 65 1.60 -3.46 11.59
C TYR A 65 3.02 -3.60 11.04
N LEU A 66 3.21 -3.36 9.74
CA LEU A 66 4.52 -3.50 9.08
C LEU A 66 5.56 -2.49 9.59
N LEU A 67 5.12 -1.31 10.03
CA LEU A 67 5.97 -0.28 10.63
C LEU A 67 6.21 -0.50 12.13
N GLY A 68 5.60 -1.52 12.75
CA GLY A 68 5.75 -1.82 14.17
C GLY A 68 5.08 -0.81 15.10
N VAL A 69 4.07 -0.09 14.61
CA VAL A 69 3.34 0.92 15.39
C VAL A 69 2.24 0.29 16.23
N VAL A 70 1.61 -0.78 15.73
CA VAL A 70 0.53 -1.52 16.40
C VAL A 70 0.73 -3.02 16.25
N ASP A 71 0.25 -3.80 17.21
CA ASP A 71 0.40 -5.26 17.24
C ASP A 71 -0.30 -5.95 16.06
N LYS A 72 0.23 -7.08 15.59
CA LYS A 72 -0.26 -7.82 14.41
C LYS A 72 -1.00 -9.10 14.81
N PRO A 73 -2.30 -9.05 15.15
CA PRO A 73 -3.05 -10.23 15.58
C PRO A 73 -3.37 -11.24 14.44
N ASP A 74 -3.39 -10.80 13.18
CA ASP A 74 -3.97 -11.57 12.06
C ASP A 74 -2.94 -12.03 11.00
N GLU A 75 -1.69 -12.26 11.40
CA GLU A 75 -0.56 -12.54 10.48
C GLU A 75 -0.74 -13.73 9.49
N PRO A 76 -1.35 -14.87 9.85
CA PRO A 76 -1.37 -16.05 8.97
C PRO A 76 -2.31 -15.93 7.75
N GLU A 77 -3.31 -15.04 7.78
CA GLU A 77 -4.37 -15.03 6.77
C GLU A 77 -4.01 -14.25 5.50
N PHE A 78 -2.89 -13.51 5.50
CA PHE A 78 -2.65 -12.44 4.52
C PHE A 78 -1.25 -12.42 3.94
N GLU A 79 -0.54 -13.54 4.01
CA GLU A 79 0.71 -13.68 3.28
C GLU A 79 0.46 -13.41 1.80
N CYS A 80 1.29 -12.54 1.21
CA CYS A 80 1.39 -12.40 -0.24
C CYS A 80 2.00 -13.71 -0.75
N ASN A 81 1.22 -14.79 -0.78
CA ASN A 81 1.63 -16.02 -1.42
C ASN A 81 2.02 -15.66 -2.83
N ASP A 82 3.24 -16.05 -3.18
CA ASP A 82 3.93 -15.73 -4.41
C ASP A 82 2.95 -15.70 -5.57
N HIS A 83 2.89 -14.57 -6.27
CA HIS A 83 2.24 -14.53 -7.55
C HIS A 83 2.96 -15.55 -8.44
N ILE A 84 2.38 -16.74 -8.57
CA ILE A 84 2.77 -17.70 -9.60
C ILE A 84 2.21 -17.12 -10.88
N ALA A 85 3.08 -16.65 -11.77
CA ALA A 85 2.65 -16.11 -13.05
C ALA A 85 2.04 -17.24 -13.89
N ASP A 86 0.75 -17.16 -14.21
CA ASP A 86 0.17 -18.00 -15.23
C ASP A 86 0.78 -17.62 -16.60
N VAL A 87 1.09 -18.64 -17.41
CA VAL A 87 1.81 -18.51 -18.70
C VAL A 87 1.12 -17.54 -19.67
N GLU A 88 -0.17 -17.27 -19.46
CA GLU A 88 -1.03 -16.44 -20.33
C GLU A 88 -1.39 -15.08 -19.74
N GLU A 89 -0.84 -14.67 -18.59
CA GLU A 89 -1.20 -13.36 -18.05
C GLU A 89 -0.74 -12.23 -18.99
N PRO A 90 -1.67 -11.39 -19.47
CA PRO A 90 -1.31 -10.25 -20.30
C PRO A 90 -0.37 -9.33 -19.52
N ASN A 91 0.70 -8.90 -20.18
CA ASN A 91 1.64 -7.96 -19.60
C ASN A 91 0.96 -6.59 -19.55
N ASP A 92 0.51 -6.15 -18.38
CA ASP A 92 -0.15 -4.84 -18.21
C ASP A 92 0.77 -3.63 -18.51
N ASP A 93 2.05 -3.88 -18.82
CA ASP A 93 3.06 -2.89 -19.20
C ASP A 93 2.93 -2.39 -20.66
N VAL A 94 1.92 -2.82 -21.42
CA VAL A 94 1.75 -2.47 -22.86
C VAL A 94 1.20 -1.05 -23.09
N TRP A 95 0.90 -0.29 -22.02
CA TRP A 95 0.45 1.11 -22.12
C TRP A 95 1.52 2.15 -21.73
N GLN A 96 2.81 1.87 -21.97
CA GLN A 96 3.89 2.87 -21.87
C GLN A 96 3.98 3.77 -23.09
#